data_AF-A0A350ML25-F1
#
_entry.id   AF-A0A350ML25-F1
#
_cell.length_a   1.000
_cell.length_b   1.000
_cell.length_c   1.000
_cell.angle_alpha   90.00
_cell.angle_beta   90.00
_cell.angle_gamma   90.00
#
_symmetry.space_group_name_H-M   'P 1'
#
loop_
_entity.id
_entity.type
_entity.pdbx_description
1 polymer ?
#
loop_
_entity_poly.entity_id
_entity_poly.type
_entity_poly.pdbx_seq_one_letter_code
_entity_poly.pdbx_strand_id
1 'polypeptide(L)'
;MLKGMSVLLELKFKKGDLLCHLDVIASLLGLIMGLAIFSIYYLFGSEQRDIGLTIFLASLIYLFLRKRILVHNDVDISSEKTDKLLNIAFCLLYTATVIILHLNLYFRPTSYFVLVSLMAGIIAVEILFYNQSHGILQIFVKIFALSVNIRAGIWYNFPTFSGSDVYWHSSISDIITSSGYIPPFELLGQYYFTPLSHIYVSILQILCQENTKISIFAFALIISILIVFVYLVGREIAGPRVGLLAALVLSLINSVIQYAFINYTPSVLSFCYFLGIFYLLFKIVIFEQYNVPNILLLIFLSTTS
;
A
#
# COMPACT_ATOMS: atom_id res chain seq x y z
N MET A 1 -32.53 27.68 -15.13
CA MET A 1 -31.14 28.10 -14.85
C MET A 1 -31.07 28.44 -13.37
N LEU A 2 -30.21 27.73 -12.60
CA LEU A 2 -30.00 27.82 -11.14
C LEU A 2 -31.19 27.41 -10.23
N LYS A 3 -31.47 26.11 -10.16
CA LYS A 3 -32.28 25.49 -9.08
C LYS A 3 -31.51 24.28 -8.53
N GLY A 4 -30.34 24.55 -7.92
CA GLY A 4 -29.43 23.49 -7.46
C GLY A 4 -28.45 23.86 -6.35
N MET A 5 -28.50 25.09 -5.82
CA MET A 5 -27.54 25.60 -4.82
C MET A 5 -28.09 25.66 -3.38
N SER A 6 -29.18 24.96 -3.05
CA SER A 6 -29.69 24.91 -1.66
C SER A 6 -29.18 23.71 -0.85
N VAL A 7 -28.07 23.08 -1.26
CA VAL A 7 -27.53 21.88 -0.58
C VAL A 7 -26.56 22.23 0.56
N LEU A 8 -26.16 23.50 0.71
CA LEU A 8 -25.34 23.93 1.84
C LEU A 8 -26.20 24.27 3.06
N LEU A 9 -26.07 23.42 4.09
CA LEU A 9 -26.45 23.64 5.49
C LEU A 9 -27.95 23.61 5.85
N GLU A 10 -28.51 22.40 5.94
CA GLU A 10 -29.41 22.08 7.05
C GLU A 10 -28.71 21.08 7.98
N LEU A 11 -27.73 21.58 8.76
CA LEU A 11 -27.12 20.82 9.85
C LEU A 11 -27.72 21.30 11.18
N LYS A 12 -28.89 20.76 11.54
CA LYS A 12 -29.44 20.92 12.90
C LYS A 12 -28.84 19.84 13.79
N PHE A 13 -27.71 20.13 14.43
CA PHE A 13 -27.12 19.23 15.42
C PHE A 13 -27.92 19.30 16.73
N LYS A 14 -28.66 18.23 17.06
CA LYS A 14 -29.14 18.02 18.43
C LYS A 14 -28.04 17.35 19.27
N LYS A 15 -28.01 17.65 20.57
CA LYS A 15 -27.06 17.03 21.52
C LYS A 15 -27.34 15.52 21.58
N GLY A 16 -26.52 14.72 20.90
CA GLY A 16 -26.72 13.28 20.67
C GLY A 16 -26.41 12.81 19.24
N ASP A 17 -26.54 13.70 18.24
CA ASP A 17 -26.31 13.41 16.81
C ASP A 17 -24.84 13.43 16.37
N LEU A 18 -23.91 13.85 17.23
CA LEU A 18 -22.52 14.09 16.85
C LEU A 18 -21.83 12.80 16.36
N LEU A 19 -22.11 11.68 17.00
CA LEU A 19 -21.58 10.37 16.62
C LEU A 19 -22.22 9.84 15.32
N CYS A 20 -23.47 10.21 15.04
CA CYS A 20 -24.18 9.82 13.80
C CYS A 20 -23.71 10.57 12.55
N HIS A 21 -22.97 11.67 12.72
CA HIS A 21 -22.45 12.50 11.62
C HIS A 21 -20.93 12.67 11.63
N LEU A 22 -20.22 11.72 12.25
CA LEU A 22 -18.75 11.72 12.31
C LEU A 22 -18.13 11.78 10.90
N ASP A 23 -18.78 11.13 9.93
CA ASP A 23 -18.44 11.13 8.51
C ASP A 23 -18.47 12.52 7.87
N VAL A 24 -19.50 13.32 8.19
CA VAL A 24 -19.64 14.71 7.72
C VAL A 24 -18.59 15.58 8.38
N ILE A 25 -18.38 15.44 9.68
CA ILE A 25 -17.38 16.21 10.43
C ILE A 25 -15.98 15.93 9.87
N ALA A 26 -15.63 14.65 9.68
CA ALA A 26 -14.36 14.25 9.09
C ALA A 26 -14.16 14.82 7.68
N SER A 27 -15.22 14.85 6.87
CA SER A 27 -15.15 15.41 5.51
C SER A 27 -15.00 16.94 5.51
N LEU A 28 -15.69 17.65 6.43
CA LEU A 28 -15.52 19.10 6.58
C LEU A 28 -14.10 19.45 7.06
N LEU A 29 -13.58 18.70 8.04
CA LEU A 29 -12.19 18.83 8.47
C LEU A 29 -11.22 18.54 7.34
N GLY A 30 -11.49 17.52 6.53
CA GLY A 30 -10.72 17.18 5.33
C GLY A 30 -10.70 18.31 4.30
N LEU A 31 -11.83 18.96 4.03
CA LEU A 31 -11.88 20.14 3.16
C LEU A 31 -11.00 21.27 3.68
N ILE A 32 -11.12 21.60 4.97
CA ILE A 32 -10.34 22.67 5.61
C ILE A 32 -8.85 22.34 5.56
N MET A 33 -8.48 21.11 5.94
CA MET A 33 -7.11 20.66 5.98
C MET A 33 -6.49 20.58 4.57
N GLY A 34 -7.23 20.05 3.60
CA GLY A 34 -6.78 19.99 2.20
C GLY A 34 -6.52 21.39 1.63
N LEU A 35 -7.42 22.35 1.92
CA LEU A 35 -7.27 23.74 1.50
C LEU A 35 -6.13 24.44 2.22
N ALA A 36 -5.91 24.16 3.51
CA ALA A 36 -4.78 24.67 4.29
C ALA A 36 -3.44 24.17 3.72
N ILE A 37 -3.29 22.86 3.47
CA ILE A 37 -2.08 22.27 2.86
C ILE A 37 -1.84 22.85 1.46
N PHE A 38 -2.89 22.96 0.65
CA PHE A 38 -2.81 23.56 -0.68
C PHE A 38 -2.38 25.04 -0.62
N SER A 39 -2.85 25.79 0.38
CA SER A 39 -2.47 27.19 0.58
C SER A 39 -1.02 27.33 1.06
N ILE A 40 -0.54 26.42 1.93
CA ILE A 40 0.85 26.40 2.40
C ILE A 40 1.82 26.23 1.22
N TYR A 41 1.46 25.47 0.18
CA TYR A 41 2.27 25.40 -1.04
C TYR A 41 2.48 26.78 -1.69
N TYR A 42 1.41 27.55 -1.90
CA TYR A 42 1.52 28.87 -2.53
C TYR A 42 2.20 29.91 -1.63
N LEU A 43 2.04 29.80 -0.31
CA LEU A 43 2.59 30.77 0.64
C LEU A 43 4.06 30.48 0.98
N PHE A 44 4.46 29.22 1.07
CA PHE A 44 5.76 28.80 1.61
C PHE A 44 6.55 27.87 0.67
N GLY A 45 6.01 27.54 -0.51
CA GLY A 45 6.70 26.68 -1.49
C GLY A 45 6.74 25.19 -1.11
N SER A 46 5.85 24.71 -0.24
CA SER A 46 5.83 23.31 0.20
C SER A 46 5.42 22.33 -0.90
N GLU A 47 6.23 21.31 -1.22
CA GLU A 47 5.95 20.33 -2.28
C GLU A 47 4.75 19.38 -2.01
N GLN A 48 3.96 19.62 -0.97
CA GLN A 48 2.83 18.77 -0.56
C GLN A 48 1.49 19.10 -1.26
N ARG A 49 1.53 19.84 -2.38
CA ARG A 49 0.33 20.32 -3.11
C ARG A 49 -0.65 19.19 -3.44
N ASP A 50 -0.13 18.07 -3.90
CA ASP A 50 -0.94 16.95 -4.39
C ASP A 50 -1.68 16.24 -3.26
N ILE A 51 -1.10 16.22 -2.05
CA ILE A 51 -1.76 15.72 -0.83
C ILE A 51 -2.94 16.62 -0.50
N GLY A 52 -2.73 17.94 -0.48
CA GLY A 52 -3.78 18.92 -0.20
C GLY A 52 -4.96 18.81 -1.17
N LEU A 53 -4.68 18.74 -2.48
CA LEU A 53 -5.69 18.56 -3.52
C LEU A 53 -6.46 17.25 -3.37
N THR A 54 -5.76 16.14 -3.09
CA THR A 54 -6.39 14.82 -2.96
C THR A 54 -7.36 14.78 -1.79
N ILE A 55 -6.93 15.26 -0.61
CA ILE A 55 -7.78 15.29 0.58
C ILE A 55 -9.00 16.18 0.33
N PHE A 56 -8.80 17.37 -0.25
CA PHE A 56 -9.88 18.29 -0.57
C PHE A 56 -10.90 17.65 -1.52
N LEU A 57 -10.45 17.08 -2.65
CA LEU A 57 -11.34 16.49 -3.64
C LEU A 57 -12.05 15.24 -3.10
N ALA A 58 -11.36 14.38 -2.36
CA ALA A 58 -11.95 13.19 -1.75
C ALA A 58 -13.08 13.57 -0.77
N SER A 59 -12.84 14.53 0.11
CA SER A 59 -13.84 15.05 1.04
C SER A 59 -15.01 15.72 0.32
N LEU A 60 -14.74 16.48 -0.74
CA LEU A 60 -15.78 17.12 -1.55
C LEU A 60 -16.67 16.08 -2.24
N ILE A 61 -16.06 15.11 -2.92
CA ILE A 61 -16.77 14.01 -3.60
C ILE A 61 -17.61 13.23 -2.60
N TYR A 62 -17.06 12.92 -1.41
CA TYR A 62 -17.81 12.24 -0.37
C TYR A 62 -19.07 13.02 0.02
N LEU A 63 -18.96 14.32 0.31
CA LEU A 63 -20.11 15.13 0.70
C LEU A 63 -21.18 15.22 -0.40
N PHE A 64 -20.76 15.31 -1.67
CA PHE A 64 -21.68 15.29 -2.81
C PHE A 64 -22.40 13.94 -2.98
N LEU A 65 -21.70 12.84 -2.76
CA LEU A 65 -22.22 11.50 -2.99
C LEU A 65 -22.84 10.87 -1.72
N ARG A 66 -22.67 11.48 -0.55
CA ARG A 66 -23.06 10.94 0.76
C ARG A 66 -24.47 10.38 0.79
N LYS A 67 -25.46 11.14 0.30
CA LYS A 67 -26.86 10.71 0.29
C LYS A 67 -27.07 9.45 -0.56
N ARG A 68 -26.35 9.32 -1.68
CA ARG A 68 -26.43 8.11 -2.53
C ARG A 68 -25.72 6.93 -1.88
N ILE A 69 -24.57 7.17 -1.24
CA ILE A 69 -23.78 6.15 -0.55
C ILE A 69 -24.57 5.57 0.64
N LEU A 70 -25.21 6.42 1.44
CA LEU A 70 -25.96 5.99 2.65
C LEU A 70 -27.32 5.35 2.35
N VAL A 71 -27.93 5.63 1.19
CA VAL A 71 -29.23 5.05 0.80
C VAL A 71 -29.07 3.65 0.19
N HIS A 72 -27.86 3.27 -0.20
CA HIS A 72 -27.57 2.00 -0.85
C HIS A 72 -26.72 1.12 0.07
N ASN A 73 -27.37 0.47 1.04
CA ASN A 73 -26.70 -0.51 1.91
C ASN A 73 -26.54 -1.89 1.26
N ASP A 74 -27.31 -2.24 0.23
CA ASP A 74 -27.27 -3.57 -0.40
C ASP A 74 -27.50 -3.51 -1.92
N VAL A 75 -26.66 -2.79 -2.67
CA VAL A 75 -26.66 -3.01 -4.13
C VAL A 75 -25.74 -4.17 -4.42
N ASP A 76 -26.35 -5.34 -4.62
CA ASP A 76 -25.67 -6.49 -5.19
C ASP A 76 -25.49 -6.26 -6.70
N ILE A 77 -24.57 -5.36 -7.07
CA ILE A 77 -24.19 -5.10 -8.48
C ILE A 77 -23.30 -6.23 -9.01
N SER A 78 -22.82 -7.12 -8.12
CA SER A 78 -21.88 -8.18 -8.46
C SER A 78 -22.54 -9.29 -9.29
N SER A 79 -22.73 -9.02 -10.57
CA SER A 79 -23.04 -10.04 -11.56
C SER A 79 -21.73 -10.70 -12.02
N GLU A 80 -21.76 -11.99 -12.29
CA GLU A 80 -20.61 -12.71 -12.86
C GLU A 80 -20.06 -12.03 -14.13
N LYS A 81 -20.93 -11.33 -14.89
CA LYS A 81 -20.55 -10.56 -16.07
C LYS A 81 -19.74 -9.31 -15.75
N THR A 82 -20.13 -8.56 -14.72
CA THR A 82 -19.42 -7.35 -14.30
C THR A 82 -18.03 -7.70 -13.78
N ASP A 83 -17.90 -8.79 -13.01
CA ASP A 83 -16.59 -9.22 -12.51
C ASP A 83 -15.70 -9.66 -13.66
N LYS A 84 -16.20 -10.48 -14.60
CA LYS A 84 -15.43 -10.88 -15.79
C LYS A 84 -14.95 -9.66 -16.57
N LEU A 85 -15.81 -8.65 -16.74
CA LEU A 85 -15.44 -7.41 -17.42
C LEU A 85 -14.34 -6.64 -16.67
N LEU A 86 -14.46 -6.47 -15.35
CA LEU A 86 -13.45 -5.81 -14.52
C LEU A 86 -12.12 -6.57 -14.53
N ASN A 87 -12.15 -7.90 -14.55
CA ASN A 87 -10.96 -8.75 -14.69
C ASN A 87 -10.26 -8.55 -16.04
N ILE A 88 -11.01 -8.61 -17.14
CA ILE A 88 -10.47 -8.39 -18.49
C ILE A 88 -9.88 -6.98 -18.58
N ALA A 89 -10.62 -5.97 -18.12
CA ALA A 89 -10.15 -4.59 -18.10
C ALA A 89 -8.86 -4.44 -17.29
N PHE A 90 -8.79 -5.02 -16.09
CA PHE A 90 -7.58 -5.00 -15.27
C PHE A 90 -6.39 -5.63 -16.00
N CYS A 91 -6.55 -6.82 -16.58
CA CYS A 91 -5.48 -7.51 -17.31
C CYS A 91 -5.00 -6.73 -18.54
N LEU A 92 -5.92 -6.11 -19.29
CA LEU A 92 -5.57 -5.27 -20.44
C LEU A 92 -4.80 -4.02 -20.01
N LEU A 93 -5.26 -3.33 -18.97
CA LEU A 93 -4.57 -2.16 -18.42
C LEU A 93 -3.18 -2.55 -17.88
N TYR A 94 -3.08 -3.66 -17.16
CA TYR A 94 -1.81 -4.17 -16.65
C TYR A 94 -0.82 -4.44 -17.80
N THR A 95 -1.27 -5.15 -18.83
CA THR A 95 -0.43 -5.44 -20.00
C THR A 95 0.00 -4.14 -20.70
N ALA A 96 -0.93 -3.19 -20.87
CA ALA A 96 -0.62 -1.89 -21.46
C ALA A 96 0.42 -1.11 -20.64
N THR A 97 0.35 -1.14 -19.31
CA THR A 97 1.37 -0.50 -18.46
C THR A 97 2.75 -1.12 -18.63
N VAL A 98 2.84 -2.46 -18.73
CA VAL A 98 4.11 -3.15 -18.96
C VAL A 98 4.69 -2.78 -20.33
N ILE A 99 3.85 -2.74 -21.38
CA ILE A 99 4.27 -2.30 -22.71
C ILE A 99 4.78 -0.86 -22.68
N ILE A 100 4.06 0.05 -22.02
CA ILE A 100 4.48 1.45 -21.90
C ILE A 100 5.84 1.57 -21.20
N LEU A 101 6.06 0.84 -20.10
CA LEU A 101 7.35 0.81 -19.40
C LEU A 101 8.45 0.26 -20.30
N HIS A 102 8.18 -0.80 -21.07
CA HIS A 102 9.16 -1.39 -21.98
C HIS A 102 9.55 -0.44 -23.12
N LEU A 103 8.59 0.31 -23.66
CA LEU A 103 8.82 1.24 -24.78
C LEU A 103 9.42 2.59 -24.35
N ASN A 104 9.33 2.95 -23.07
CA ASN A 104 9.81 4.23 -22.54
C ASN A 104 10.88 4.02 -21.47
N LEU A 105 12.08 3.65 -21.92
CA LEU A 105 13.22 3.47 -21.02
C LEU A 105 13.58 4.80 -20.33
N TYR A 106 13.92 4.72 -19.04
CA TYR A 106 14.39 5.84 -18.20
C TYR A 106 13.36 6.93 -17.90
N PHE A 107 12.12 6.78 -18.33
CA PHE A 107 11.04 7.72 -18.02
C PHE A 107 9.70 7.02 -17.89
N ARG A 108 8.84 7.48 -16.98
CA ARG A 108 7.48 6.96 -16.81
C ARG A 108 6.49 8.02 -17.28
N PRO A 109 5.84 7.85 -18.45
CA PRO A 109 4.94 8.86 -19.00
C PRO A 109 3.67 9.03 -18.18
N THR A 110 3.02 10.18 -18.29
CA THR A 110 1.74 10.45 -17.61
C THR A 110 0.68 9.38 -17.92
N SER A 111 0.68 8.83 -19.14
CA SER A 111 -0.19 7.73 -19.52
C SER A 111 -0.03 6.50 -18.63
N TYR A 112 1.19 6.16 -18.21
CA TYR A 112 1.44 5.07 -17.25
C TYR A 112 0.68 5.30 -15.93
N PHE A 113 0.79 6.50 -15.37
CA PHE A 113 0.14 6.83 -14.10
C PHE A 113 -1.39 6.84 -14.22
N VAL A 114 -1.94 7.32 -15.34
CA VAL A 114 -3.39 7.25 -15.61
C VAL A 114 -3.88 5.80 -15.60
N LEU A 115 -3.18 4.88 -16.27
CA LEU A 115 -3.55 3.47 -16.30
C LEU A 115 -3.43 2.81 -14.91
N VAL A 116 -2.38 3.13 -14.15
CA VAL A 116 -2.22 2.67 -12.76
C VAL A 116 -3.37 3.16 -11.88
N SER A 117 -3.79 4.42 -12.00
CA SER A 117 -4.95 4.95 -11.29
C SER A 117 -6.26 4.26 -11.68
N LEU A 118 -6.45 3.94 -12.97
CA LEU A 118 -7.61 3.16 -13.44
C LEU A 118 -7.60 1.73 -12.87
N MET A 119 -6.44 1.08 -12.83
CA MET A 119 -6.28 -0.24 -12.20
C MET A 119 -6.64 -0.21 -10.71
N ALA A 120 -6.14 0.79 -9.97
CA ALA A 120 -6.51 0.99 -8.56
C ALA A 120 -8.02 1.25 -8.40
N GLY A 121 -8.62 2.03 -9.30
CA GLY A 121 -10.05 2.28 -9.34
C GLY A 121 -10.88 1.02 -9.56
N ILE A 122 -10.46 0.14 -10.48
CA ILE A 122 -11.10 -1.17 -10.71
C ILE A 122 -11.07 -2.00 -9.43
N ILE A 123 -9.91 -2.12 -8.78
CA ILE A 123 -9.79 -2.86 -7.52
C ILE A 123 -10.69 -2.23 -6.44
N ALA A 124 -10.71 -0.91 -6.32
CA ALA A 124 -11.57 -0.22 -5.36
C ALA A 124 -13.06 -0.51 -5.60
N VAL A 125 -13.50 -0.53 -6.86
CA VAL A 125 -14.87 -0.92 -7.24
C VAL A 125 -15.16 -2.37 -6.81
N GLU A 126 -14.26 -3.31 -7.08
CA GLU A 126 -14.41 -4.71 -6.66
C GLU A 126 -14.46 -4.86 -5.13
N ILE A 127 -13.69 -4.05 -4.40
CA ILE A 127 -13.73 -4.02 -2.93
C ILE A 127 -15.09 -3.49 -2.42
N LEU A 128 -15.63 -2.45 -3.05
CA LEU A 128 -16.93 -1.88 -2.67
C LEU A 128 -18.07 -2.89 -2.86
N PHE A 129 -18.03 -3.64 -3.95
CA PHE A 129 -19.02 -4.68 -4.27
C PHE A 129 -18.63 -6.07 -3.77
N TYR A 130 -17.59 -6.18 -2.94
CA TYR A 130 -17.17 -7.45 -2.38
C TYR A 130 -18.29 -8.08 -1.55
N ASN A 131 -18.64 -9.32 -1.92
CA ASN A 131 -19.50 -10.23 -1.16
C ASN A 131 -18.70 -11.50 -0.82
N GLN A 132 -19.00 -12.17 0.29
CA GLN A 132 -18.24 -13.35 0.76
C GLN A 132 -18.23 -14.52 -0.24
N SER A 133 -19.18 -14.56 -1.19
CA SER A 133 -19.21 -15.51 -2.31
C SER A 133 -18.09 -15.26 -3.34
N HIS A 134 -17.53 -14.05 -3.39
CA HIS A 134 -16.47 -13.66 -4.31
C HIS A 134 -15.12 -14.01 -3.72
N GLY A 135 -14.24 -14.61 -4.53
CA GLY A 135 -12.93 -15.06 -4.09
C GLY A 135 -12.05 -13.88 -3.67
N ILE A 136 -11.90 -13.66 -2.36
CA ILE A 136 -11.01 -12.62 -1.81
C ILE A 136 -9.58 -12.67 -2.35
N LEU A 137 -9.12 -13.89 -2.67
CA LEU A 137 -7.82 -14.15 -3.26
C LEU A 137 -7.63 -13.38 -4.58
N GLN A 138 -8.69 -13.26 -5.39
CA GLN A 138 -8.64 -12.58 -6.68
C GLN A 138 -8.33 -11.09 -6.53
N ILE A 139 -9.01 -10.42 -5.59
CA ILE A 139 -8.74 -9.01 -5.28
C ILE A 139 -7.32 -8.85 -4.75
N PHE A 140 -6.87 -9.77 -3.88
CA PHE A 140 -5.50 -9.78 -3.37
C PHE A 140 -4.45 -9.92 -4.47
N VAL A 141 -4.66 -10.84 -5.42
CA VAL A 141 -3.76 -11.03 -6.56
C VAL A 141 -3.66 -9.75 -7.39
N LYS A 142 -4.77 -9.03 -7.60
CA LYS A 142 -4.74 -7.74 -8.30
C LYS A 142 -4.03 -6.64 -7.51
N ILE A 143 -4.25 -6.55 -6.19
CA ILE A 143 -3.52 -5.62 -5.32
C ILE A 143 -2.02 -5.91 -5.40
N PHE A 144 -1.63 -7.18 -5.30
CA PHE A 144 -0.23 -7.60 -5.42
C PHE A 144 0.33 -7.30 -6.81
N ALA A 145 -0.40 -7.61 -7.89
CA ALA A 145 0.02 -7.32 -9.25
C ALA A 145 0.22 -5.81 -9.44
N LEU A 146 -0.74 -4.98 -9.05
CA LEU A 146 -0.63 -3.52 -9.08
C LEU A 146 0.59 -3.03 -8.28
N SER A 147 0.80 -3.60 -7.09
CA SER A 147 1.95 -3.31 -6.23
C SER A 147 3.28 -3.59 -6.95
N VAL A 148 3.41 -4.78 -7.54
CA VAL A 148 4.58 -5.21 -8.33
C VAL A 148 4.77 -4.30 -9.54
N ASN A 149 3.71 -3.96 -10.26
CA ASN A 149 3.80 -3.12 -11.46
C ASN A 149 4.46 -1.77 -11.17
N ILE A 150 4.01 -1.09 -10.11
CA ILE A 150 4.55 0.21 -9.69
C ILE A 150 6.02 0.08 -9.31
N ARG A 151 6.36 -0.95 -8.52
CA ARG A 151 7.71 -1.18 -8.00
C ARG A 151 8.68 -1.60 -9.10
N ALA A 152 8.26 -2.51 -9.97
CA ALA A 152 9.03 -2.94 -11.14
C ALA A 152 9.27 -1.77 -12.11
N GLY A 153 8.26 -0.92 -12.32
CA GLY A 153 8.40 0.27 -13.14
C GLY A 153 9.38 1.31 -12.59
N ILE A 154 9.64 1.31 -11.29
CA ILE A 154 10.73 2.10 -10.68
C ILE A 154 12.06 1.37 -10.86
N TRP A 155 12.10 0.09 -10.52
CA TRP A 155 13.34 -0.67 -10.37
C TRP A 155 14.02 -1.05 -11.69
N TYR A 156 13.22 -1.45 -12.69
CA TYR A 156 13.71 -1.97 -13.96
C TYR A 156 13.74 -0.94 -15.08
N ASN A 157 13.04 0.20 -14.91
CA ASN A 157 13.06 1.25 -15.94
C ASN A 157 14.39 2.03 -15.97
N PHE A 158 15.24 1.85 -14.96
CA PHE A 158 16.58 2.43 -14.88
C PHE A 158 17.62 1.30 -14.80
N PRO A 159 18.84 1.50 -15.33
CA PRO A 159 19.84 0.44 -15.37
C PRO A 159 20.50 0.25 -13.99
N THR A 160 20.59 1.31 -13.20
CA THR A 160 21.21 1.33 -11.88
C THR A 160 20.19 1.17 -10.75
N PHE A 161 20.65 1.18 -9.50
CA PHE A 161 19.76 1.29 -8.34
C PHE A 161 19.06 2.64 -8.34
N SER A 162 17.82 2.64 -7.87
CA SER A 162 17.19 3.84 -7.34
C SER A 162 17.72 4.04 -5.92
N GLY A 163 17.91 5.29 -5.46
CA GLY A 163 18.31 5.61 -4.09
C GLY A 163 19.82 5.50 -3.79
N SER A 164 20.27 6.24 -2.77
CA SER A 164 21.68 6.28 -2.33
C SER A 164 22.07 5.04 -1.53
N ASP A 165 21.23 4.66 -0.57
CA ASP A 165 21.56 3.66 0.46
C ASP A 165 21.65 2.24 -0.13
N VAL A 166 20.95 2.02 -1.24
CA VAL A 166 20.90 0.73 -1.94
C VAL A 166 22.28 0.30 -2.42
N TYR A 167 23.12 1.25 -2.87
CA TYR A 167 24.49 0.94 -3.31
C TYR A 167 25.31 0.35 -2.17
N TRP A 168 25.26 0.96 -1.00
CA TRP A 168 25.97 0.46 0.17
C TRP A 168 25.48 -0.94 0.56
N HIS A 169 24.17 -1.12 0.69
CA HIS A 169 23.61 -2.41 1.06
C HIS A 169 23.85 -3.50 0.01
N SER A 170 23.84 -3.15 -1.27
CA SER A 170 24.19 -4.08 -2.35
C SER A 170 25.63 -4.57 -2.23
N SER A 171 26.57 -3.66 -1.95
CA SER A 171 27.98 -4.03 -1.79
C SER A 171 28.21 -4.98 -0.61
N ILE A 172 27.48 -4.79 0.49
CA ILE A 172 27.54 -5.69 1.64
C ILE A 172 27.02 -7.08 1.27
N SER A 173 25.88 -7.18 0.57
CA SER A 173 25.37 -8.46 0.09
C SER A 173 26.34 -9.16 -0.85
N ASP A 174 27.01 -8.42 -1.74
CA ASP A 174 28.01 -9.01 -2.66
C ASP A 174 29.23 -9.56 -1.92
N ILE A 175 29.68 -8.87 -0.87
CA ILE A 175 30.76 -9.38 -0.01
C ILE A 175 30.31 -10.65 0.70
N ILE A 176 29.09 -10.69 1.27
CA ILE A 176 28.58 -11.90 1.92
C ILE A 176 28.49 -13.05 0.93
N THR A 177 27.93 -12.83 -0.27
CA THR A 177 27.82 -13.87 -1.31
C THR A 177 29.18 -14.40 -1.75
N SER A 178 30.15 -13.51 -1.95
CA SER A 178 31.48 -13.87 -2.46
C SER A 178 32.38 -14.52 -1.39
N SER A 179 32.29 -14.06 -0.14
CA SER A 179 33.13 -14.55 0.96
C SER A 179 32.52 -15.70 1.76
N GLY A 180 31.19 -15.81 1.79
CA GLY A 180 30.47 -16.74 2.66
C GLY A 180 30.39 -16.30 4.13
N TYR A 181 30.88 -15.09 4.47
CA TYR A 181 30.93 -14.59 5.85
C TYR A 181 30.31 -13.20 5.97
N ILE A 182 29.79 -12.89 7.17
CA ILE A 182 29.36 -11.54 7.53
C ILE A 182 30.62 -10.68 7.69
N PRO A 183 30.76 -9.54 6.96
CA PRO A 183 31.93 -8.69 7.10
C PRO A 183 32.03 -8.09 8.50
N PRO A 184 33.24 -7.70 8.94
CA PRO A 184 33.46 -7.25 10.31
C PRO A 184 32.76 -5.91 10.61
N PHE A 185 32.63 -5.58 11.90
CA PHE A 185 31.88 -4.41 12.38
C PHE A 185 32.38 -3.09 11.78
N GLU A 186 33.69 -2.96 11.53
CA GLU A 186 34.30 -1.77 10.94
C GLU A 186 33.76 -1.48 9.53
N LEU A 187 33.30 -2.52 8.82
CA LEU A 187 32.70 -2.40 7.49
C LEU A 187 31.17 -2.33 7.55
N LEU A 188 30.50 -3.13 8.39
CA LEU A 188 29.02 -3.16 8.45
C LEU A 188 28.39 -2.09 9.35
N GLY A 189 29.16 -1.56 10.31
CA GLY A 189 28.64 -0.72 11.38
C GLY A 189 27.51 -1.41 12.15
N GLN A 190 26.44 -0.67 12.43
CA GLN A 190 25.27 -1.16 13.16
C GLN A 190 24.59 -2.39 12.51
N TYR A 191 24.74 -2.58 11.20
CA TYR A 191 24.15 -3.72 10.48
C TYR A 191 24.85 -5.04 10.80
N TYR A 192 26.02 -5.01 11.44
CA TYR A 192 26.71 -6.22 11.93
C TYR A 192 25.83 -7.01 12.91
N PHE A 193 25.05 -6.29 13.72
CA PHE A 193 24.12 -6.90 14.68
C PHE A 193 22.77 -7.26 14.07
N THR A 194 22.47 -6.78 12.86
CA THR A 194 21.20 -7.01 12.15
C THR A 194 21.40 -7.37 10.67
N PRO A 195 22.22 -8.38 10.34
CA PRO A 195 22.65 -8.65 8.95
C PRO A 195 21.62 -9.43 8.13
N LEU A 196 20.46 -9.79 8.72
CA LEU A 196 19.49 -10.72 8.14
C LEU A 196 19.07 -10.33 6.72
N SER A 197 18.77 -9.05 6.49
CA SER A 197 18.36 -8.58 5.16
C SER A 197 19.46 -8.81 4.10
N HIS A 198 20.73 -8.56 4.44
CA HIS A 198 21.87 -8.77 3.54
C HIS A 198 22.09 -10.25 3.29
N ILE A 199 21.93 -11.09 4.31
CA ILE A 199 22.01 -12.56 4.21
C ILE A 199 20.91 -13.09 3.29
N TYR A 200 19.67 -12.62 3.42
CA TYR A 200 18.57 -13.05 2.55
C TYR A 200 18.82 -12.68 1.08
N VAL A 201 19.29 -11.46 0.81
CA VAL A 201 19.67 -11.05 -0.54
C VAL A 201 20.79 -11.94 -1.09
N SER A 202 21.78 -12.28 -0.26
CA SER A 202 22.91 -13.14 -0.65
C SER A 202 22.43 -14.57 -0.96
N ILE A 203 21.53 -15.12 -0.15
CA ILE A 203 20.88 -16.41 -0.42
C ILE A 203 20.15 -16.38 -1.77
N LEU A 204 19.41 -15.31 -2.06
CA LEU A 204 18.72 -15.17 -3.35
C LEU A 204 19.69 -15.08 -4.53
N GLN A 205 20.82 -14.37 -4.39
CA GLN A 205 21.85 -14.36 -5.43
C GLN A 205 22.37 -15.78 -5.72
N ILE A 206 22.67 -16.56 -4.68
CA ILE A 206 23.21 -17.91 -4.81
C ILE A 206 22.15 -18.87 -5.39
N LEU A 207 20.93 -18.86 -4.87
CA LEU A 207 19.87 -19.79 -5.27
C LEU A 207 19.34 -19.49 -6.68
N CYS A 208 19.17 -18.22 -7.02
CA CYS A 208 18.64 -17.81 -8.32
C CYS A 208 19.72 -17.63 -9.38
N GLN A 209 21.01 -17.62 -9.01
CA GLN A 209 22.13 -17.28 -9.90
C GLN A 209 21.96 -15.91 -10.57
N GLU A 210 21.38 -14.98 -9.83
CA GLU A 210 21.05 -13.64 -10.32
C GLU A 210 21.90 -12.58 -9.63
N ASN A 211 22.01 -11.42 -10.27
CA ASN A 211 22.72 -10.28 -9.71
C ASN A 211 21.99 -9.68 -8.49
N THR A 212 22.71 -8.87 -7.74
CA THR A 212 22.26 -8.16 -6.53
C THR A 212 21.02 -7.34 -6.76
N LYS A 213 20.88 -6.72 -7.93
CA LYS A 213 19.73 -5.88 -8.25
C LYS A 213 18.44 -6.69 -8.34
N ILE A 214 18.48 -7.85 -8.98
CA ILE A 214 17.32 -8.74 -9.08
C ILE A 214 17.03 -9.36 -7.71
N SER A 215 18.06 -9.77 -6.97
CA SER A 215 17.92 -10.35 -5.63
C SER A 215 17.35 -9.36 -4.61
N ILE A 216 17.77 -8.10 -4.62
CA ILE A 216 17.18 -7.05 -3.77
C ILE A 216 15.73 -6.81 -4.17
N PHE A 217 15.41 -6.76 -5.47
CA PHE A 217 14.02 -6.61 -5.91
C PHE A 217 13.15 -7.75 -5.40
N ALA A 218 13.59 -8.99 -5.60
CA ALA A 218 12.89 -10.19 -5.14
C ALA A 218 12.73 -10.20 -3.62
N PHE A 219 13.76 -9.83 -2.87
CA PHE A 219 13.68 -9.68 -1.41
C PHE A 219 12.67 -8.59 -1.02
N ALA A 220 12.71 -7.42 -1.67
CA ALA A 220 11.81 -6.31 -1.36
C ALA A 220 10.33 -6.68 -1.56
N LEU A 221 10.01 -7.65 -2.45
CA LEU A 221 8.66 -8.21 -2.58
C LEU A 221 8.14 -8.88 -1.30
N ILE A 222 9.01 -9.17 -0.30
CA ILE A 222 8.57 -9.55 1.05
C ILE A 222 7.68 -8.49 1.69
N ILE A 223 7.73 -7.24 1.23
CA ILE A 223 6.79 -6.20 1.66
C ILE A 223 5.34 -6.58 1.41
N SER A 224 5.09 -7.47 0.46
CA SER A 224 3.74 -7.93 0.16
C SER A 224 3.14 -8.71 1.33
N ILE A 225 3.97 -9.18 2.27
CA ILE A 225 3.51 -9.67 3.57
C ILE A 225 2.89 -8.54 4.41
N LEU A 226 3.39 -7.29 4.34
CA LEU A 226 2.74 -6.14 5.00
C LEU A 226 1.32 -5.93 4.49
N ILE A 227 1.09 -6.11 3.19
CA ILE A 227 -0.25 -5.98 2.59
C ILE A 227 -1.22 -6.98 3.25
N VAL A 228 -0.75 -8.19 3.54
CA VAL A 228 -1.55 -9.20 4.25
C VAL A 228 -1.80 -8.79 5.70
N PHE A 229 -0.80 -8.37 6.46
CA PHE A 229 -1.01 -7.98 7.86
C PHE A 229 -1.92 -6.76 8.01
N VAL A 230 -1.78 -5.75 7.17
CA VAL A 230 -2.66 -4.57 7.17
C VAL A 230 -4.09 -4.95 6.81
N TYR A 231 -4.28 -5.85 5.85
CA TYR A 231 -5.59 -6.42 5.58
C TYR A 231 -6.18 -7.12 6.81
N LEU A 232 -5.39 -7.97 7.48
CA LEU A 232 -5.86 -8.73 8.63
C LEU A 232 -6.29 -7.79 9.77
N VAL A 233 -5.48 -6.79 10.10
CA VAL A 233 -5.83 -5.78 11.11
C VAL A 233 -7.11 -5.02 10.71
N GLY A 234 -7.18 -4.51 9.48
CA GLY A 234 -8.37 -3.77 9.01
C GLY A 234 -9.64 -4.63 8.98
N ARG A 235 -9.50 -5.92 8.66
CA ARG A 235 -10.59 -6.89 8.69
C ARG A 235 -11.13 -7.09 10.09
N GLU A 236 -10.27 -7.27 11.08
CA GLU A 236 -10.72 -7.44 12.47
C GLU A 236 -11.37 -6.17 13.03
N ILE A 237 -10.93 -4.97 12.60
CA ILE A 237 -11.49 -3.70 13.10
C ILE A 237 -12.86 -3.38 12.48
N ALA A 238 -13.00 -3.52 11.16
CA ALA A 238 -14.17 -2.99 10.45
C ALA A 238 -14.65 -3.88 9.28
N GLY A 239 -14.20 -5.13 9.21
CA GLY A 239 -14.63 -6.11 8.22
C GLY A 239 -13.80 -6.16 6.94
N PRO A 240 -14.07 -7.14 6.06
CA PRO A 240 -13.18 -7.51 4.95
C PRO A 240 -13.02 -6.40 3.91
N ARG A 241 -14.04 -5.59 3.65
CA ARG A 241 -13.97 -4.46 2.71
C ARG A 241 -12.96 -3.42 3.18
N VAL A 242 -12.98 -3.08 4.47
CA VAL A 242 -12.03 -2.11 5.05
C VAL A 242 -10.61 -2.67 5.06
N GLY A 243 -10.45 -3.95 5.40
CA GLY A 243 -9.15 -4.63 5.28
C GLY A 243 -8.59 -4.58 3.85
N LEU A 244 -9.40 -4.89 2.84
CA LEU A 244 -8.96 -4.88 1.44
C LEU A 244 -8.62 -3.47 0.96
N LEU A 245 -9.40 -2.47 1.38
CA LEU A 245 -9.13 -1.08 1.07
C LEU A 245 -7.79 -0.63 1.71
N ALA A 246 -7.55 -1.02 2.96
CA ALA A 246 -6.28 -0.72 3.64
C ALA A 246 -5.08 -1.37 2.93
N ALA A 247 -5.23 -2.61 2.47
CA ALA A 247 -4.23 -3.30 1.65
C ALA A 247 -3.96 -2.57 0.31
N LEU A 248 -5.01 -2.16 -0.40
CA LEU A 248 -4.89 -1.39 -1.64
C LEU A 248 -4.16 -0.05 -1.38
N VAL A 249 -4.57 0.71 -0.35
CA VAL A 249 -3.94 1.98 -0.01
C VAL A 249 -2.47 1.79 0.31
N LEU A 250 -2.11 0.83 1.17
CA LEU A 250 -0.71 0.54 1.51
C LEU A 250 0.14 0.24 0.26
N SER A 251 -0.42 -0.48 -0.71
CA SER A 251 0.28 -0.82 -1.95
C SER A 251 0.69 0.40 -2.79
N LEU A 252 -0.01 1.53 -2.61
CA LEU A 252 0.11 2.78 -3.35
C LEU A 252 0.82 3.90 -2.56
N ILE A 253 1.01 3.77 -1.25
CA ILE A 253 1.61 4.82 -0.42
C ILE A 253 3.05 5.11 -0.86
N ASN A 254 3.32 6.37 -1.18
CA ASN A 254 4.64 6.80 -1.66
C ASN A 254 5.75 6.61 -0.61
N SER A 255 5.49 6.87 0.68
CA SER A 255 6.51 6.67 1.71
C SER A 255 6.92 5.20 1.83
N VAL A 256 5.97 4.27 1.75
CA VAL A 256 6.24 2.84 1.73
C VAL A 256 7.05 2.46 0.49
N ILE A 257 6.67 2.95 -0.69
CA ILE A 257 7.43 2.72 -1.93
C ILE A 257 8.86 3.30 -1.81
N GLN A 258 9.00 4.48 -1.23
CA GLN A 258 10.27 5.16 -1.09
C GLN A 258 11.21 4.43 -0.12
N TYR A 259 10.77 4.12 1.09
CA TYR A 259 11.63 3.52 2.10
C TYR A 259 11.85 2.02 1.91
N ALA A 260 10.93 1.33 1.24
CA ALA A 260 11.06 -0.11 1.06
C ALA A 260 11.65 -0.53 -0.28
N PHE A 261 11.49 0.28 -1.31
CA PHE A 261 11.99 -0.04 -2.66
C PHE A 261 13.02 0.96 -3.11
N ILE A 262 12.69 2.25 -3.21
CA ILE A 262 13.61 3.26 -3.78
C ILE A 262 14.90 3.33 -2.97
N ASN A 263 14.81 3.58 -1.66
CA ASN A 263 15.94 3.55 -0.75
C ASN A 263 15.84 2.25 0.04
N TYR A 264 15.98 1.10 -0.63
CA TYR A 264 16.01 -0.21 0.06
C TYR A 264 16.82 -0.10 1.35
N THR A 265 16.13 -0.33 2.46
CA THR A 265 16.70 -0.32 3.81
C THR A 265 16.39 -1.66 4.49
N PRO A 266 17.33 -2.21 5.29
CA PRO A 266 17.09 -3.40 6.10
C PRO A 266 15.84 -3.32 7.00
N SER A 267 15.39 -2.10 7.33
CA SER A 267 14.21 -1.85 8.16
C SER A 267 12.88 -2.36 7.59
N VAL A 268 12.79 -2.71 6.29
CA VAL A 268 11.56 -3.30 5.73
C VAL A 268 11.15 -4.57 6.47
N LEU A 269 12.13 -5.39 6.86
CA LEU A 269 11.89 -6.62 7.60
C LEU A 269 11.38 -6.32 9.03
N SER A 270 11.94 -5.30 9.68
CA SER A 270 11.49 -4.82 10.99
C SER A 270 10.04 -4.32 10.95
N PHE A 271 9.62 -3.61 9.89
CA PHE A 271 8.22 -3.23 9.71
C PHE A 271 7.30 -4.44 9.56
N CYS A 272 7.75 -5.50 8.86
CA CYS A 272 7.00 -6.76 8.75
C CYS A 272 6.80 -7.43 10.09
N TYR A 273 7.87 -7.54 10.88
CA TYR A 273 7.80 -8.10 12.22
C TYR A 273 6.91 -7.27 13.14
N PHE A 274 7.08 -5.95 13.14
CA PHE A 274 6.26 -5.05 13.94
C PHE A 274 4.76 -5.21 13.64
N LEU A 275 4.34 -5.18 12.38
CA LEU A 275 2.93 -5.35 12.03
C LEU A 275 2.40 -6.76 12.33
N GLY A 276 3.23 -7.79 12.15
CA GLY A 276 2.86 -9.15 12.52
C GLY A 276 2.64 -9.33 14.02
N ILE A 277 3.58 -8.83 14.83
CA ILE A 277 3.47 -8.79 16.29
C ILE A 277 2.25 -7.98 16.71
N PHE A 278 2.07 -6.79 16.13
CA PHE A 278 0.93 -5.93 16.42
C PHE A 278 -0.40 -6.63 16.13
N TYR A 279 -0.55 -7.26 14.97
CA TYR A 279 -1.75 -8.04 14.64
C TYR A 279 -2.00 -9.20 15.62
N LEU A 280 -0.95 -9.94 15.98
CA LEU A 280 -1.09 -11.06 16.91
C LEU A 280 -1.46 -10.58 18.33
N LEU A 281 -0.85 -9.49 18.80
CA LEU A 281 -1.23 -8.86 20.06
C LEU A 281 -2.67 -8.37 20.02
N PHE A 282 -3.08 -7.69 18.94
CA PHE A 282 -4.45 -7.25 18.74
C PHE A 282 -5.42 -8.43 18.81
N LYS A 283 -5.09 -9.54 18.15
CA LYS A 283 -5.92 -10.74 18.11
C LYS A 283 -5.97 -11.52 19.42
N ILE A 284 -4.84 -11.70 20.09
CA ILE A 284 -4.73 -12.50 21.32
C ILE A 284 -5.24 -11.69 22.51
N VAL A 285 -4.83 -10.43 22.65
CA VAL A 285 -5.09 -9.63 23.85
C VAL A 285 -6.44 -8.93 23.77
N ILE A 286 -6.78 -8.32 22.63
CA ILE A 286 -8.01 -7.52 22.53
C ILE A 286 -9.22 -8.38 22.18
N PHE A 287 -9.06 -9.35 21.28
CA PHE A 287 -10.14 -10.28 20.92
C PHE A 287 -10.13 -11.60 21.70
N GLU A 288 -9.21 -11.76 22.65
CA GLU A 288 -9.12 -12.94 23.53
C GLU A 288 -9.03 -14.29 22.78
N GLN A 289 -8.46 -14.28 21.56
CA GLN A 289 -8.33 -15.49 20.73
C GLN A 289 -7.02 -16.24 20.98
N TYR A 290 -6.93 -16.85 22.16
CA TYR A 290 -5.77 -17.63 22.63
C TYR A 290 -5.67 -18.98 21.92
N ASN A 291 -5.00 -19.01 20.77
CA ASN A 291 -4.67 -20.26 20.08
C ASN A 291 -3.16 -20.51 20.13
N VAL A 292 -2.75 -21.74 20.43
CA VAL A 292 -1.33 -22.15 20.53
C VAL A 292 -0.51 -21.72 19.30
N PRO A 293 -0.98 -21.88 18.04
CA PRO A 293 -0.23 -21.40 16.87
C PRO A 293 0.00 -19.88 16.87
N ASN A 294 -0.96 -19.07 17.33
CA ASN A 294 -0.81 -17.62 17.38
C ASN A 294 0.25 -17.22 18.42
N ILE A 295 0.27 -17.91 19.57
CA ILE A 295 1.25 -17.66 20.64
C ILE A 295 2.65 -18.08 20.17
N LEU A 296 2.79 -19.24 19.54
CA LEU A 296 4.07 -19.70 18.99
C LEU A 296 4.58 -18.75 17.90
N LEU A 297 3.70 -18.27 17.02
CA LEU A 297 4.06 -17.30 15.99
C LEU A 297 4.47 -15.96 16.61
N LEU A 298 3.79 -15.50 17.67
CA LEU A 298 4.15 -14.27 18.38
C LEU A 298 5.54 -14.38 18.99
N ILE A 299 5.83 -15.50 19.68
CA ILE A 299 7.15 -15.78 20.25
C ILE A 299 8.19 -15.77 19.14
N PHE A 300 7.97 -16.51 18.05
CA PHE A 300 8.89 -16.57 16.92
C PHE A 300 9.19 -15.20 16.31
N LEU A 301 8.17 -14.38 16.05
CA LEU A 301 8.37 -13.03 15.49
C LEU A 301 9.07 -12.09 16.48
N SER A 302 8.81 -12.23 17.78
CA SER A 302 9.45 -11.41 18.82
C SER A 302 10.92 -11.75 19.08
N THR A 303 11.36 -12.97 18.78
CA THR A 303 12.75 -13.40 18.96
C THR A 303 13.60 -13.27 17.71
N THR A 304 12.97 -13.04 16.54
CA THR A 304 13.64 -12.87 15.24
C THR A 304 13.71 -11.42 14.78
N SER A 305 13.09 -10.49 15.52
CA SER A 305 13.09 -9.05 15.23
C SER A 305 14.29 -8.29 15.81
#